data_AF-A0A7Y5YIK2-F1
#
_entry.id   AF-A0A7Y5YIK2-F1
#
_cell.length_a   1.000
_cell.length_b   1.000
_cell.length_c   1.000
_cell.angle_alpha   90.00
_cell.angle_beta   90.00
_cell.angle_gamma   90.00
#
_symmetry.space_group_name_H-M   'P 1'
#
loop_
_entity.id
_entity.type
_entity.pdbx_description
1 polymer ?
#
loop_
_entity_poly.entity_id
_entity_poly.type
_entity_poly.pdbx_seq_one_letter_code
_entity_poly.pdbx_strand_id
1 'polypeptide(L)'
;MLTTILKKMLVLTALLLAVSSVNARDDLIAIDILIQPDAKMVEEAGKWNGVMREQSPDGFALDAEHAPHITLLQLYIAQADLPKVVAAVDGVKSAFELDHLKLVATGLYHIPNGKIGLAGVVIQPTERLRMLQQALIDGTGGYAVKGGDASAFVPDKSGAAFPTALFEYVDTFVPNQTGDKYNPHVTIGVAPLDWLKTLEMQPFESFTFGAKNIAIYQLGNYGTASKRLDNGQ
;
A
#
# COMPACT_ATOMS: atom_id res chain seq x y z
N MET A 1 -71.75 39.63 -11.59
CA MET A 1 -70.81 38.60 -12.08
C MET A 1 -69.45 38.89 -11.47
N LEU A 2 -68.91 37.88 -10.77
CA LEU A 2 -67.50 37.53 -10.57
C LEU A 2 -66.56 38.61 -9.97
N THR A 3 -66.23 38.53 -8.66
CA THR A 3 -65.10 37.76 -8.04
C THR A 3 -63.72 38.42 -8.31
N THR A 4 -62.73 38.57 -7.43
CA THR A 4 -62.27 37.75 -6.28
C THR A 4 -61.01 38.40 -5.67
N ILE A 5 -60.95 38.46 -4.34
CA ILE A 5 -59.88 37.89 -3.49
C ILE A 5 -58.46 38.50 -3.50
N LEU A 6 -58.23 39.28 -2.45
CA LEU A 6 -57.12 39.26 -1.49
C LEU A 6 -56.21 38.00 -1.56
N LYS A 7 -54.99 38.10 -2.10
CA LYS A 7 -53.97 37.05 -1.96
C LYS A 7 -52.89 37.46 -0.96
N LYS A 8 -52.86 36.72 0.14
CA LYS A 8 -51.84 36.74 1.20
C LYS A 8 -50.44 36.54 0.62
N MET A 9 -49.50 37.40 1.02
CA MET A 9 -48.06 37.13 0.92
C MET A 9 -47.71 35.96 1.83
N LEU A 10 -47.27 34.85 1.24
CA LEU A 10 -46.53 33.81 1.92
C LEU A 10 -45.08 33.94 1.43
N VAL A 11 -44.24 34.57 2.25
CA VAL A 11 -42.78 34.58 2.03
C VAL A 11 -42.27 33.23 2.50
N LEU A 12 -42.04 32.32 1.56
CA LEU A 12 -41.40 31.04 1.84
C LEU A 12 -39.89 31.25 1.73
N THR A 13 -39.23 31.46 2.87
CA THR A 13 -37.76 31.51 2.95
C THR A 13 -37.23 30.09 2.76
N ALA A 14 -36.81 29.75 1.54
CA ALA A 14 -36.09 28.51 1.29
C ALA A 14 -34.66 28.66 1.84
N LEU A 15 -34.39 28.00 2.97
CA LEU A 15 -33.03 27.85 3.48
C LEU A 15 -32.31 26.82 2.61
N LEU A 16 -31.53 27.31 1.64
CA LEU A 16 -30.62 26.47 0.88
C LEU A 16 -29.49 26.01 1.82
N LEU A 17 -29.56 24.78 2.32
CA LEU A 17 -28.40 24.10 2.86
C LEU A 17 -27.45 23.87 1.68
N ALA A 18 -26.45 24.73 1.55
CA ALA A 18 -25.29 24.45 0.72
C ALA A 18 -24.59 23.24 1.36
N VAL A 19 -24.92 22.04 0.90
CA VAL A 19 -24.04 20.90 1.07
C VAL A 19 -22.83 21.23 0.20
N SER A 20 -21.76 21.72 0.83
CA SER A 20 -20.47 21.78 0.17
C SER A 20 -20.17 20.38 -0.33
N SER A 21 -20.24 20.16 -1.64
CA SER A 21 -19.67 18.99 -2.26
C SER A 21 -18.18 19.07 -1.98
N VAL A 22 -17.72 18.38 -0.93
CA VAL A 22 -16.31 18.00 -0.84
C VAL A 22 -16.03 17.28 -2.15
N ASN A 23 -15.23 17.90 -3.01
CA ASN A 23 -14.79 17.22 -4.22
C ASN A 23 -14.09 15.95 -3.76
N ALA A 24 -14.56 14.78 -4.19
CA ALA A 24 -13.95 13.49 -3.87
C ALA A 24 -12.48 13.38 -4.30
N ARG A 25 -11.98 14.37 -5.06
CA ARG A 25 -10.57 14.53 -5.46
C ARG A 25 -9.68 15.18 -4.39
N ASP A 26 -10.24 15.95 -3.46
CA ASP A 26 -9.43 16.80 -2.56
C ASP A 26 -9.06 16.10 -1.23
N ASP A 27 -9.54 14.87 -1.01
CA ASP A 27 -9.26 14.06 0.20
C ASP A 27 -8.96 12.61 -0.19
N LEU A 28 -8.00 12.43 -1.10
CA LEU A 28 -7.48 11.11 -1.46
C LEU A 28 -6.49 10.63 -0.42
N ILE A 29 -6.46 9.32 -0.18
CA ILE A 29 -5.38 8.65 0.55
C ILE A 29 -4.78 7.55 -0.31
N ALA A 30 -3.45 7.46 -0.29
CA ALA A 30 -2.68 6.39 -0.91
C ALA A 30 -2.61 5.22 0.07
N ILE A 31 -3.16 4.08 -0.29
CA ILE A 31 -3.19 2.90 0.59
C ILE A 31 -2.34 1.77 0.05
N ASP A 32 -1.82 0.97 0.98
CA ASP A 32 -1.23 -0.35 0.75
C ASP A 32 -2.04 -1.39 1.50
N ILE A 33 -2.55 -2.38 0.76
CA ILE A 33 -3.08 -3.61 1.31
C ILE A 33 -1.98 -4.65 1.21
N LEU A 34 -1.53 -5.14 2.37
CA LEU A 34 -0.30 -5.92 2.49
C LEU A 34 -0.46 -7.15 3.38
N ILE A 35 0.42 -8.13 3.17
CA ILE A 35 0.65 -9.22 4.11
C ILE A 35 1.66 -8.76 5.16
N GLN A 36 1.29 -8.94 6.42
CA GLN A 36 2.25 -8.98 7.53
C GLN A 36 2.78 -10.41 7.62
N PRO A 37 4.08 -10.65 7.38
CA PRO A 37 4.60 -12.00 7.38
C PRO A 37 4.80 -12.50 8.82
N ASP A 38 5.05 -13.80 8.96
CA ASP A 38 5.31 -14.40 10.27
C ASP A 38 6.68 -14.02 10.86
N ALA A 39 6.96 -14.52 12.06
CA ALA A 39 8.21 -14.24 12.77
C ALA A 39 9.46 -14.70 12.01
N LYS A 40 9.38 -15.78 11.22
CA LYS A 40 10.54 -16.29 10.47
C LYS A 40 10.97 -15.27 9.42
N MET A 41 10.03 -14.75 8.62
CA MET A 41 10.37 -13.75 7.63
C MET A 41 10.81 -12.43 8.25
N VAL A 42 10.18 -12.00 9.35
CA VAL A 42 10.57 -10.78 10.07
C VAL A 42 12.02 -10.87 10.57
N GLU A 43 12.40 -12.01 11.12
CA GLU A 43 13.77 -12.25 11.58
C GLU A 43 14.78 -12.20 10.42
N GLU A 44 14.50 -12.89 9.31
CA GLU A 44 15.38 -12.92 8.14
C GLU A 44 15.49 -11.54 7.47
N ALA A 45 14.38 -10.82 7.34
CA ALA A 45 14.37 -9.45 6.84
C ALA A 45 15.21 -8.52 7.73
N GLY A 46 15.14 -8.70 9.06
CA GLY A 46 15.96 -7.96 10.02
C GLY A 46 17.45 -8.21 9.88
N LYS A 47 17.87 -9.46 9.66
CA LYS A 47 19.28 -9.82 9.39
C LYS A 47 19.77 -9.12 8.13
N TRP A 48 19.01 -9.22 7.03
CA TRP A 48 19.35 -8.55 5.78
C TRP A 48 19.38 -7.03 5.90
N ASN A 49 18.45 -6.43 6.63
CA ASN A 49 18.46 -4.99 6.91
C ASN A 49 19.71 -4.56 7.69
N GLY A 50 20.19 -5.38 8.63
CA GLY A 50 21.48 -5.18 9.28
C GLY A 50 22.62 -5.08 8.27
N VAL A 51 22.71 -6.02 7.33
CA VAL A 51 23.71 -6.00 6.25
C VAL A 51 23.58 -4.76 5.37
N MET A 52 22.36 -4.36 4.98
CA MET A 52 22.14 -3.14 4.19
C MET A 52 22.65 -1.90 4.93
N ARG A 53 22.39 -1.80 6.23
CA ARG A 53 22.80 -0.67 7.06
C ARG A 53 24.29 -0.61 7.33
N GLU A 54 25.02 -1.73 7.26
CA GLU A 54 26.49 -1.70 7.26
C GLU A 54 27.04 -1.04 5.98
N GLN A 55 26.37 -1.24 4.84
CA GLN A 55 26.76 -0.63 3.56
C GLN A 55 26.21 0.77 3.35
N SER A 56 25.14 1.12 4.03
CA SER A 56 24.49 2.43 3.98
C SER A 56 23.98 2.80 5.37
N PRO A 57 24.85 3.38 6.22
CA PRO A 57 24.51 3.71 7.61
C PRO A 57 23.29 4.65 7.76
N ASP A 58 23.08 5.51 6.76
CA ASP A 58 21.94 6.44 6.68
C ASP A 58 20.66 5.78 6.12
N GLY A 59 20.70 4.49 5.78
CA GLY A 59 19.53 3.71 5.36
C GLY A 59 18.54 3.47 6.51
N PHE A 60 17.29 3.16 6.17
CA PHE A 60 16.24 2.95 7.16
C PHE A 60 16.37 1.60 7.88
N ALA A 61 15.99 1.59 9.16
CA ALA A 61 15.83 0.36 9.94
C ALA A 61 14.45 -0.24 9.68
N LEU A 62 14.34 -1.57 9.71
CA LEU A 62 13.04 -2.23 9.79
C LEU A 62 12.53 -2.14 11.23
N ASP A 63 11.53 -1.28 11.45
CA ASP A 63 10.98 -0.96 12.77
C ASP A 63 9.45 -0.75 12.69
N ALA A 64 8.87 -0.07 13.69
CA ALA A 64 7.44 0.21 13.72
C ALA A 64 6.97 1.15 12.59
N GLU A 65 7.87 1.97 12.04
CA GLU A 65 7.59 2.91 10.94
C GLU A 65 7.89 2.26 9.57
N HIS A 66 8.70 1.19 9.55
CA HIS A 66 9.09 0.43 8.37
C HIS A 66 8.94 -1.08 8.61
N ALA A 67 7.72 -1.51 8.94
CA ALA A 67 7.47 -2.92 9.22
C ALA A 67 7.73 -3.78 7.97
N PRO A 68 8.41 -4.95 8.10
CA PRO A 68 8.52 -5.90 6.99
C PRO A 68 7.13 -6.31 6.51
N HIS A 69 6.87 -6.18 5.21
CA HIS A 69 5.58 -6.48 4.61
C HIS A 69 5.72 -6.93 3.16
N ILE A 70 4.67 -7.54 2.63
CA ILE A 70 4.53 -7.89 1.21
C ILE A 70 3.32 -7.15 0.67
N THR A 71 3.53 -6.18 -0.19
CA THR A 71 2.44 -5.45 -0.86
C THR A 71 1.62 -6.41 -1.73
N LEU A 72 0.30 -6.44 -1.52
CA LEU A 72 -0.65 -7.13 -2.40
C LEU A 72 -1.26 -6.16 -3.41
N LEU A 73 -1.61 -4.96 -2.97
CA LEU A 73 -2.32 -3.97 -3.78
C LEU A 73 -2.09 -2.56 -3.24
N GLN A 74 -1.71 -1.64 -4.13
CA GLN A 74 -1.70 -0.20 -3.82
C GLN A 74 -2.72 0.54 -4.68
N LEU A 75 -3.44 1.47 -4.07
CA LEU A 75 -4.51 2.26 -4.71
C LEU A 75 -4.55 3.67 -4.10
N TYR A 76 -5.03 4.64 -4.88
CA TYR A 76 -5.66 5.82 -4.31
C TYR A 76 -7.15 5.55 -4.09
N ILE A 77 -7.66 5.99 -2.94
CA ILE A 77 -9.09 5.96 -2.62
C ILE A 77 -9.51 7.32 -2.05
N ALA A 78 -10.79 7.65 -2.14
CA ALA A 78 -11.33 8.74 -1.32
C ALA A 78 -11.28 8.32 0.17
N GLN A 79 -10.82 9.19 1.05
CA GLN A 79 -10.76 8.91 2.49
C GLN A 79 -12.12 8.48 3.07
N ALA A 80 -13.21 9.05 2.55
CA ALA A 80 -14.58 8.70 2.93
C ALA A 80 -14.98 7.25 2.57
N ASP A 81 -14.31 6.60 1.62
CA ASP A 81 -14.57 5.21 1.24
C ASP A 81 -13.73 4.21 2.05
N LEU A 82 -12.80 4.67 2.90
CA LEU A 82 -11.96 3.79 3.72
C LEU A 82 -12.76 2.73 4.51
N PRO A 83 -13.89 3.05 5.18
CA PRO A 83 -14.66 2.02 5.89
C PRO A 83 -15.20 0.91 4.98
N LYS A 84 -15.54 1.23 3.72
CA LYS A 84 -16.02 0.24 2.75
C LYS A 84 -14.87 -0.61 2.21
N VAL A 85 -13.71 0.00 2.01
CA VAL A 85 -12.49 -0.71 1.61
C VAL A 85 -12.05 -1.67 2.72
N VAL A 86 -12.05 -1.24 3.99
CA VAL A 86 -11.78 -2.11 5.15
C VAL A 86 -12.73 -3.31 5.14
N ALA A 87 -14.04 -3.07 5.01
CA ALA A 87 -15.03 -4.15 4.98
C ALA A 87 -14.82 -5.13 3.80
N ALA A 88 -14.43 -4.62 2.63
CA ALA A 88 -14.13 -5.47 1.47
C ALA A 88 -12.87 -6.34 1.71
N VAL A 89 -11.82 -5.75 2.26
CA VAL A 89 -10.59 -6.47 2.63
C VAL A 89 -10.86 -7.53 3.71
N ASP A 90 -11.65 -7.21 4.73
CA ASP A 90 -12.04 -8.15 5.78
C ASP A 90 -12.88 -9.32 5.25
N GLY A 91 -13.75 -9.06 4.28
CA GLY A 91 -14.49 -10.09 3.56
C GLY A 91 -13.57 -11.06 2.83
N VAL A 92 -12.57 -10.54 2.10
CA VAL A 92 -11.55 -11.37 1.42
C VAL A 92 -10.72 -12.14 2.45
N LYS A 93 -10.25 -11.47 3.51
CA LYS A 93 -9.46 -12.09 4.58
C LYS A 93 -10.20 -13.24 5.27
N SER A 94 -11.49 -13.09 5.52
CA SER A 94 -12.31 -14.12 6.17
C SER A 94 -12.61 -15.30 5.25
N ALA A 95 -12.74 -15.06 3.95
CA ALA A 95 -12.89 -16.13 2.95
C ALA A 95 -11.56 -16.85 2.64
N PHE A 96 -10.44 -16.20 2.89
CA PHE A 96 -9.12 -16.71 2.58
C PHE A 96 -8.47 -17.36 3.81
N GLU A 97 -8.22 -18.66 3.77
CA GLU A 97 -7.49 -19.36 4.83
C GLU A 97 -6.00 -18.95 4.81
N LEU A 98 -5.68 -17.84 5.48
CA LEU A 98 -4.34 -17.24 5.47
C LEU A 98 -3.29 -18.15 6.11
N ASP A 99 -3.66 -18.90 7.14
CA ASP A 99 -2.78 -19.86 7.82
C ASP A 99 -2.28 -20.99 6.90
N HIS A 100 -2.97 -21.22 5.78
CA HIS A 100 -2.57 -22.19 4.75
C HIS A 100 -1.68 -21.57 3.66
N LEU A 101 -1.45 -20.26 3.69
CA LEU A 101 -0.55 -19.59 2.76
C LEU A 101 0.91 -19.82 3.18
N LYS A 102 1.55 -20.80 2.55
CA LYS A 102 3.00 -21.04 2.64
C LYS A 102 3.72 -20.32 1.52
N LEU A 103 4.65 -19.45 1.89
CA LEU A 103 5.46 -18.65 0.98
C LEU A 103 6.92 -19.13 1.04
N VAL A 104 7.64 -18.90 -0.04
CA VAL A 104 9.05 -19.29 -0.18
C VAL A 104 9.86 -18.08 -0.59
N ALA A 105 10.81 -17.67 0.25
CA ALA A 105 11.84 -16.71 -0.12
C ALA A 105 12.88 -17.42 -0.99
N THR A 106 13.26 -16.82 -2.12
CA THR A 106 14.08 -17.50 -3.15
C THR A 106 15.33 -16.74 -3.57
N GLY A 107 15.47 -15.48 -3.18
CA GLY A 107 16.61 -14.67 -3.59
C GLY A 107 16.54 -13.24 -3.08
N LEU A 108 17.51 -12.47 -3.53
CA LEU A 108 17.53 -11.02 -3.39
C LEU A 108 17.33 -10.38 -4.77
N TYR A 109 16.81 -9.17 -4.77
CA TYR A 109 16.80 -8.30 -5.94
C TYR A 109 16.87 -6.84 -5.51
N HIS A 110 17.12 -5.95 -6.48
CA HIS A 110 17.07 -4.52 -6.27
C HIS A 110 16.20 -3.83 -7.31
N ILE A 111 15.64 -2.70 -6.89
CA ILE A 111 15.10 -1.66 -7.77
C ILE A 111 16.14 -0.54 -7.82
N PRO A 112 16.72 -0.22 -9.00
CA PRO A 112 17.75 0.80 -9.11
C PRO A 112 17.17 2.21 -8.89
N ASN A 113 17.89 3.05 -8.15
CA ASN A 113 17.59 4.46 -7.96
C ASN A 113 18.89 5.28 -7.94
N GLY A 114 19.35 5.69 -9.12
CA GLY A 114 20.62 6.39 -9.27
C GLY A 114 21.81 5.52 -8.88
N LYS A 115 22.57 5.94 -7.85
CA LYS A 115 23.76 5.22 -7.36
C LYS A 115 23.46 4.20 -6.25
N ILE A 116 22.23 4.18 -5.76
CA ILE A 116 21.75 3.21 -4.76
C ILE A 116 20.69 2.31 -5.38
N GLY A 117 20.37 1.21 -4.71
CA GLY A 117 19.21 0.38 -5.02
C GLY A 117 18.36 0.15 -3.77
N LEU A 118 17.05 0.03 -3.96
CA LEU A 118 16.14 -0.49 -2.94
C LEU A 118 16.15 -2.01 -3.02
N ALA A 119 16.64 -2.66 -1.98
CA ALA A 119 16.82 -4.11 -1.93
C ALA A 119 15.60 -4.80 -1.32
N GLY A 120 15.29 -5.98 -1.84
CA GLY A 120 14.21 -6.82 -1.33
C GLY A 120 14.55 -8.30 -1.35
N VAL A 121 13.93 -9.06 -0.43
CA VAL A 121 13.91 -10.53 -0.49
C VAL A 121 12.77 -10.95 -1.42
N VAL A 122 13.09 -11.64 -2.51
CA VAL A 122 12.14 -12.12 -3.51
C VAL A 122 11.38 -13.31 -2.99
N ILE A 123 10.07 -13.28 -3.16
CA ILE A 123 9.17 -14.37 -2.81
C ILE A 123 8.72 -15.06 -4.09
N GLN A 124 8.69 -16.40 -4.10
CA GLN A 124 8.18 -17.14 -5.23
C GLN A 124 6.69 -16.79 -5.45
N PRO A 125 6.30 -16.26 -6.62
CA PRO A 125 4.89 -16.05 -6.94
C PRO A 125 4.18 -17.40 -6.98
N THR A 126 3.07 -17.53 -6.24
CA THR A 126 2.21 -18.72 -6.27
C THR A 126 0.85 -18.36 -6.85
N GLU A 127 0.16 -19.36 -7.43
CA GLU A 127 -1.22 -19.18 -7.87
C GLU A 127 -2.13 -18.74 -6.72
N ARG A 128 -1.99 -19.34 -5.53
CA ARG A 128 -2.75 -18.98 -4.33
C ARG A 128 -2.52 -17.51 -3.92
N LEU A 129 -1.29 -17.02 -4.01
CA LEU A 129 -0.98 -15.62 -3.71
C LEU A 129 -1.55 -14.66 -4.78
N ARG A 130 -1.50 -15.04 -6.06
CA ARG A 130 -2.15 -14.27 -7.14
C ARG A 130 -3.66 -14.25 -7.03
N MET A 131 -4.29 -15.36 -6.61
CA MET A 131 -5.73 -15.41 -6.34
C MET A 131 -6.12 -14.47 -5.20
N LEU A 132 -5.31 -14.39 -4.13
CA LEU A 132 -5.52 -13.42 -3.05
C LEU A 132 -5.45 -11.98 -3.58
N GLN A 133 -4.40 -11.66 -4.34
CA GLN A 133 -4.25 -10.34 -4.96
C GLN A 133 -5.45 -10.01 -5.86
N GLN A 134 -5.88 -10.94 -6.70
CA GLN A 134 -7.02 -10.74 -7.59
C GLN A 134 -8.33 -10.51 -6.81
N ALA A 135 -8.59 -11.28 -5.75
CA ALA A 135 -9.77 -11.09 -4.91
C ALA A 135 -9.81 -9.69 -4.27
N LEU A 136 -8.65 -9.16 -3.86
CA LEU A 136 -8.54 -7.79 -3.36
C LEU A 136 -8.79 -6.76 -4.45
N ILE A 137 -8.24 -6.96 -5.66
CA ILE A 137 -8.48 -6.09 -6.82
C ILE A 137 -9.98 -6.04 -7.14
N ASP A 138 -10.64 -7.20 -7.21
CA ASP A 138 -12.07 -7.29 -7.54
C ASP A 138 -12.93 -6.65 -6.44
N GLY A 139 -12.61 -6.88 -5.17
CA GLY A 139 -13.35 -6.36 -4.03
C GLY A 139 -13.18 -4.85 -3.78
N THR A 140 -12.05 -4.28 -4.20
CA THR A 140 -11.71 -2.87 -3.90
C THR A 140 -11.66 -1.96 -5.14
N GLY A 141 -11.65 -2.53 -6.35
CA GLY A 141 -11.44 -1.79 -7.60
C GLY A 141 -12.49 -0.71 -7.87
N GLY A 142 -13.72 -0.88 -7.37
CA GLY A 142 -14.79 0.13 -7.45
C GLY A 142 -14.51 1.42 -6.66
N TYR A 143 -13.55 1.41 -5.74
CA TYR A 143 -13.14 2.56 -4.93
C TYR A 143 -11.84 3.21 -5.44
N ALA A 144 -11.20 2.64 -6.46
CA ALA A 144 -9.94 3.13 -6.99
C ALA A 144 -10.14 4.48 -7.71
N VAL A 145 -9.40 5.49 -7.27
CA VAL A 145 -9.32 6.81 -7.90
C VAL A 145 -7.94 6.97 -8.53
N LYS A 146 -7.78 7.90 -9.49
CA LYS A 146 -6.50 8.22 -10.13
C LYS A 146 -6.05 9.64 -9.80
N GLY A 147 -4.74 9.89 -9.94
CA GLY A 147 -4.17 11.23 -9.88
C GLY A 147 -3.96 11.75 -8.46
N GLY A 148 -3.61 10.86 -7.53
CA GLY A 148 -3.15 11.30 -6.21
C GLY A 148 -1.80 12.00 -6.29
N ASP A 149 -1.54 12.87 -5.31
CA ASP A 149 -0.29 13.60 -5.17
C ASP A 149 0.29 13.41 -3.76
N ALA A 150 1.28 14.23 -3.37
CA ALA A 150 1.91 14.16 -2.06
C ALA A 150 0.92 14.25 -0.88
N SER A 151 -0.22 14.93 -1.03
CA SER A 151 -1.23 15.07 0.04
C SER A 151 -1.91 13.76 0.41
N ALA A 152 -1.88 12.76 -0.47
CA ALA A 152 -2.47 11.46 -0.23
C ALA A 152 -1.62 10.54 0.67
N PHE A 153 -0.36 10.91 0.92
CA PHE A 153 0.60 10.11 1.68
C PHE A 153 0.77 10.63 3.12
N VAL A 154 1.26 9.78 4.01
CA VAL A 154 1.71 10.20 5.34
C VAL A 154 2.94 11.11 5.16
N PRO A 155 2.93 12.35 5.69
CA PRO A 155 4.07 13.27 5.54
C PRO A 155 5.38 12.68 6.07
N ASP A 156 6.44 12.82 5.30
CA ASP A 156 7.79 12.43 5.71
C ASP A 156 8.29 13.35 6.84
N LYS A 157 8.61 12.77 8.01
CA LYS A 157 9.05 13.53 9.18
C LYS A 157 10.37 14.28 8.96
N SER A 158 11.21 13.82 8.03
CA SER A 158 12.46 14.49 7.67
C SER A 158 12.25 15.70 6.75
N GLY A 159 11.04 15.85 6.17
CA GLY A 159 10.74 16.85 5.16
C GLY A 159 11.27 16.50 3.77
N ALA A 160 11.73 15.27 3.56
CA ALA A 160 12.15 14.80 2.24
C ALA A 160 10.97 14.87 1.24
N ALA A 161 11.27 15.31 0.03
CA ALA A 161 10.28 15.35 -1.04
C ALA A 161 9.91 13.91 -1.48
N PHE A 162 8.65 13.71 -1.83
CA PHE A 162 8.19 12.47 -2.46
C PHE A 162 8.70 12.41 -3.91
N PRO A 163 9.25 11.27 -4.35
CA PRO A 163 9.61 11.11 -5.76
C PRO A 163 8.33 11.05 -6.61
N THR A 164 8.25 11.84 -7.69
CA THR A 164 7.07 11.87 -8.58
C THR A 164 6.71 10.48 -9.12
N ALA A 165 7.71 9.63 -9.33
CA ALA A 165 7.53 8.25 -9.77
C ALA A 165 6.68 7.40 -8.79
N LEU A 166 6.65 7.74 -7.50
CA LEU A 166 5.79 7.06 -6.53
C LEU A 166 4.30 7.28 -6.84
N PHE A 167 3.94 8.47 -7.32
CA PHE A 167 2.53 8.78 -7.59
C PHE A 167 2.02 7.96 -8.77
N GLU A 168 2.80 7.95 -9.85
CA GLU A 168 2.53 7.11 -11.02
C GLU A 168 2.57 5.62 -10.68
N TYR A 169 3.45 5.19 -9.77
CA TYR A 169 3.53 3.82 -9.31
C TYR A 169 2.22 3.35 -8.66
N VAL A 170 1.66 4.15 -7.74
CA VAL A 170 0.36 3.84 -7.10
C VAL A 170 -0.77 3.88 -8.14
N ASP A 171 -0.77 4.88 -9.03
CA ASP A 171 -1.77 5.00 -10.10
C ASP A 171 -1.74 3.82 -11.07
N THR A 172 -0.58 3.24 -11.32
CA THR A 172 -0.42 2.17 -12.32
C THR A 172 -0.16 0.80 -11.69
N PHE A 173 -0.34 0.67 -10.37
CA PHE A 173 -0.05 -0.58 -9.64
C PHE A 173 -0.80 -1.77 -10.25
N VAL A 174 -2.13 -1.67 -10.42
CA VAL A 174 -2.93 -2.78 -10.98
C VAL A 174 -2.43 -3.25 -12.35
N PRO A 175 -2.29 -2.40 -13.39
CA PRO A 175 -1.83 -2.87 -14.70
C PRO A 175 -0.35 -3.27 -14.75
N ASN A 176 0.49 -2.86 -13.80
CA ASN A 176 1.95 -3.04 -13.88
C ASN A 176 2.57 -3.96 -12.82
N GLN A 177 1.90 -4.20 -11.69
CA GLN A 177 2.45 -4.90 -10.52
C GLN A 177 1.57 -6.07 -10.06
N THR A 178 0.70 -6.58 -10.92
CA THR A 178 -0.23 -7.67 -10.58
C THR A 178 -0.18 -8.80 -11.61
N GLY A 179 -0.79 -9.94 -11.27
CA GLY A 179 -0.89 -11.09 -12.17
C GLY A 179 0.50 -11.61 -12.58
N ASP A 180 0.74 -11.75 -13.87
CA ASP A 180 2.02 -12.24 -14.41
C ASP A 180 3.19 -11.27 -14.20
N LYS A 181 2.89 -9.98 -13.93
CA LYS A 181 3.91 -8.97 -13.61
C LYS A 181 4.19 -8.87 -12.11
N TYR A 182 3.47 -9.64 -11.28
CA TYR A 182 3.62 -9.54 -9.84
C TYR A 182 4.96 -10.08 -9.37
N ASN A 183 5.74 -9.20 -8.73
CA ASN A 183 7.01 -9.52 -8.08
C ASN A 183 6.85 -9.33 -6.56
N PRO A 184 6.32 -10.32 -5.81
CA PRO A 184 6.16 -10.20 -4.36
C PRO A 184 7.53 -10.21 -3.68
N HIS A 185 7.72 -9.27 -2.75
CA HIS A 185 8.96 -9.11 -2.03
C HIS A 185 8.72 -8.51 -0.64
N VAL A 186 9.74 -8.62 0.21
CA VAL A 186 9.87 -7.80 1.43
C VAL A 186 11.07 -6.90 1.25
N THR A 187 10.85 -5.59 1.31
CA THR A 187 11.92 -4.59 1.27
C THR A 187 12.80 -4.69 2.52
N ILE A 188 14.11 -4.69 2.34
CA ILE A 188 15.11 -4.89 3.40
C ILE A 188 16.07 -3.70 3.57
N GLY A 189 16.01 -2.68 2.73
CA GLY A 189 16.82 -1.47 2.89
C GLY A 189 17.33 -0.91 1.58
N VAL A 190 18.27 0.02 1.69
CA VAL A 190 18.99 0.61 0.55
C VAL A 190 20.49 0.34 0.69
N ALA A 191 21.17 0.17 -0.45
CA ALA A 191 22.63 -0.01 -0.48
C ALA A 191 23.21 0.48 -1.83
N PRO A 192 24.54 0.65 -1.96
CA PRO A 192 25.17 1.02 -3.22
C PRO A 192 24.86 0.03 -4.34
N LEU A 193 24.51 0.54 -5.52
CA LEU A 193 23.96 -0.26 -6.63
C LEU A 193 24.92 -1.37 -7.09
N ASP A 194 26.21 -1.07 -7.24
CA ASP A 194 27.19 -2.07 -7.71
C ASP A 194 27.48 -3.16 -6.67
N TRP A 195 27.32 -2.82 -5.39
CA TRP A 195 27.42 -3.80 -4.32
C TRP A 195 26.21 -4.74 -4.33
N LEU A 196 24.98 -4.22 -4.50
CA LEU A 196 23.76 -5.04 -4.62
C LEU A 196 23.84 -6.02 -5.79
N LYS A 197 24.27 -5.56 -6.98
CA LYS A 197 24.48 -6.44 -8.14
C LYS A 197 25.44 -7.59 -7.83
N THR A 198 26.46 -7.35 -7.00
CA THR A 198 27.42 -8.38 -6.59
C THR A 198 26.81 -9.34 -5.58
N LEU A 199 26.03 -8.83 -4.62
CA LEU A 199 25.35 -9.62 -3.60
C LEU A 199 24.31 -10.56 -4.22
N GLU A 200 23.54 -10.10 -5.20
CA GLU A 200 22.47 -10.89 -5.84
C GLU A 200 22.97 -12.10 -6.62
N MET A 201 24.24 -12.10 -7.02
CA MET A 201 24.87 -13.26 -7.67
C MET A 201 25.30 -14.34 -6.67
N GLN A 202 25.29 -14.04 -5.36
CA GLN A 202 25.65 -15.02 -4.33
C GLN A 202 24.52 -16.03 -4.12
N PRO A 203 24.84 -17.26 -3.69
CA PRO A 203 23.81 -18.23 -3.30
C PRO A 203 22.90 -17.67 -2.21
N PHE A 204 21.59 -17.85 -2.39
CA PHE A 204 20.58 -17.54 -1.38
C PHE A 204 20.03 -18.83 -0.80
N GLU A 205 20.07 -18.96 0.53
CA GLU A 205 19.43 -20.09 1.21
C GLU A 205 17.92 -19.85 1.26
N SER A 206 17.19 -20.51 0.37
CA SER A 206 15.73 -20.43 0.35
C SER A 206 15.12 -20.92 1.65
N PHE A 207 14.10 -20.21 2.14
CA PHE A 207 13.37 -20.59 3.34
C PHE A 207 11.87 -20.39 3.17
N THR A 208 11.09 -21.19 3.90
CA THR A 208 9.64 -21.08 3.94
C THR A 208 9.19 -20.21 5.11
N PHE A 209 8.10 -19.49 4.92
CA PHE A 209 7.46 -18.69 5.95
C PHE A 209 5.94 -18.59 5.69
N GLY A 210 5.17 -18.19 6.69
CA GLY A 210 3.74 -17.98 6.63
C GLY A 210 3.34 -16.50 6.63
N ALA A 211 2.05 -16.26 6.40
CA ALA A 211 1.43 -14.95 6.56
C ALA A 211 0.72 -14.88 7.93
N LYS A 212 0.99 -13.81 8.69
CA LYS A 212 0.37 -13.59 10.01
C LYS A 212 -0.98 -12.88 9.90
N ASN A 213 -1.07 -11.90 9.01
CA ASN A 213 -2.27 -11.09 8.83
C ASN A 213 -2.27 -10.37 7.47
N ILE A 214 -3.43 -9.88 7.05
CA ILE A 214 -3.57 -8.85 6.02
C ILE A 214 -3.96 -7.56 6.72
N ALA A 215 -3.33 -6.45 6.36
CA ALA A 215 -3.58 -5.14 6.96
C ALA A 215 -3.62 -4.05 5.89
N ILE A 216 -4.17 -2.89 6.26
CA ILE A 216 -4.27 -1.72 5.40
C ILE A 216 -3.46 -0.60 6.04
N TYR A 217 -2.54 -0.02 5.28
CA TYR A 217 -1.75 1.12 5.70
C TYR A 217 -1.93 2.28 4.72
N GLN A 218 -1.83 3.50 5.23
CA GLN A 218 -1.56 4.66 4.40
C GLN A 218 -0.07 4.65 4.05
N LEU A 219 0.23 4.84 2.77
CA LEU A 219 1.59 4.91 2.25
C LEU A 219 2.29 6.18 2.75
N GLY A 220 3.56 6.05 3.08
CA GLY A 220 4.49 7.17 3.25
C GLY A 220 5.49 7.25 2.11
N ASN A 221 6.56 8.01 2.35
CA ASN A 221 7.64 8.14 1.36
C ASN A 221 8.29 6.78 1.09
N TYR A 222 8.87 6.60 -0.10
CA TYR A 222 9.42 5.33 -0.59
C TYR A 222 8.44 4.14 -0.58
N GLY A 223 7.13 4.39 -0.56
CA GLY A 223 6.12 3.33 -0.57
C GLY A 223 6.00 2.58 0.76
N THR A 224 6.41 3.20 1.86
CA THR A 224 6.41 2.59 3.19
C THR A 224 5.00 2.44 3.77
N ALA A 225 4.76 1.35 4.48
CA ALA A 225 3.53 1.12 5.25
C ALA A 225 3.51 1.99 6.54
N SER A 226 3.28 3.30 6.39
CA SER A 226 3.56 4.31 7.42
C SER A 226 2.50 4.44 8.52
N LYS A 227 1.20 4.40 8.19
CA LYS A 227 0.12 4.56 9.17
C LYS A 227 -0.92 3.46 9.00
N ARG A 228 -1.10 2.63 10.02
CA ARG A 228 -2.13 1.58 9.99
C ARG A 228 -3.53 2.17 9.98
N LEU A 229 -4.41 1.67 9.10
CA LEU A 229 -5.76 2.19 8.84
C LEU A 229 -6.89 1.24 9.26
N ASP A 230 -6.58 -0.03 9.49
CA ASP A 230 -7.53 -1.08 9.94
C ASP A 230 -7.54 -1.27 11.47
N ASN A 231 -6.74 -0.50 12.21
CA ASN A 231 -6.74 -0.49 13.67
C ASN A 231 -7.80 0.48 14.21
N GLY A 232 -9.05 0.04 14.29
CA GLY A 232 -10.13 0.88 14.84
C GLY A 232 -11.55 0.36 14.65
N GLN A 233 -11.72 -0.91 14.30
CA GLN A 233 -13.02 -1.60 14.36
C GLN A 233 -13.06 -2.57 15.54
#